data_AF-A0A1L6I964-F1
#
_entry.id   AF-A0A1L6I964-F1
#
_cell.length_a   1.000
_cell.length_b   1.000
_cell.length_c   1.000
_cell.angle_alpha   90.00
_cell.angle_beta   90.00
_cell.angle_gamma   90.00
#
_symmetry.space_group_name_H-M   'P 1'
#
loop_
_entity.id
_entity.type
_entity.pdbx_description
1 polymer ?
#
loop_
_entity_poly.entity_id
_entity_poly.type
_entity_poly.pdbx_seq_one_letter_code
_entity_poly.pdbx_strand_id
1 'polypeptide(L)'
;MTELNVTETSGDKLNDELMITGDTLNVPVGDGRTLTLTYPGPLAQYDMVQAMGAEAADNARLVRMYLPLIYLSAINDERLSPCTTLREMRGLVTRLGHKGLAALQRGVNAFDRRDEKDLVDQAKK
;
A
#
# COMPACT_ATOMS: atom_id res chain seq x y z
N MET A 1 43.93 -6.28 0.03
CA MET A 1 42.79 -5.75 0.79
C MET A 1 41.88 -5.10 -0.24
N THR A 2 40.78 -5.75 -0.57
CA THR A 2 39.88 -5.36 -1.66
C THR A 2 38.65 -4.73 -1.03
N GLU A 3 38.54 -3.41 -1.10
CA GLU A 3 37.36 -2.69 -0.61
C GLU A 3 36.22 -2.88 -1.63
N LEU A 4 35.18 -3.58 -1.18
CA LEU A 4 33.91 -3.70 -1.87
C LEU A 4 33.17 -2.37 -1.77
N ASN A 5 33.16 -1.61 -2.87
CA ASN A 5 32.26 -0.47 -3.05
C ASN A 5 30.82 -0.97 -3.03
N VAL A 6 30.16 -0.82 -1.89
CA VAL A 6 28.70 -0.89 -1.79
C VAL A 6 28.17 0.35 -2.52
N THR A 7 27.71 0.14 -3.74
CA THR A 7 26.98 1.16 -4.50
C THR A 7 25.67 1.43 -3.75
N GLU A 8 25.63 2.58 -3.10
CA GLU A 8 24.40 3.23 -2.64
C GLU A 8 23.43 3.31 -3.82
N THR A 9 22.51 2.35 -3.88
CA THR A 9 21.43 2.38 -4.87
C THR A 9 20.43 3.39 -4.36
N SER A 10 20.60 4.62 -4.86
CA SER A 10 19.72 5.78 -4.83
C SER A 10 18.34 5.53 -4.22
N GLY A 11 18.10 6.10 -3.04
CA GLY A 11 16.74 6.42 -2.57
C GLY A 11 16.00 7.42 -3.48
N ASP A 12 16.71 8.01 -4.45
CA ASP A 12 16.22 9.01 -5.40
C ASP A 12 15.39 8.41 -6.56
N LYS A 13 15.69 7.18 -7.00
CA LYS A 13 14.99 6.56 -8.15
C LYS A 13 13.59 6.02 -7.83
N LEU A 14 13.23 5.92 -6.54
CA LEU A 14 11.90 5.47 -6.13
C LEU A 14 10.86 6.59 -6.19
N ASN A 15 11.29 7.85 -6.22
CA ASN A 15 10.41 9.01 -6.25
C ASN A 15 9.94 9.35 -7.68
N ASP A 16 10.72 9.01 -8.70
CA ASP A 16 10.43 9.36 -10.10
C ASP A 16 9.24 8.60 -10.73
N GLU A 17 8.81 7.49 -10.14
CA GLU A 17 7.68 6.68 -10.64
C GLU A 17 6.37 6.87 -9.86
N LEU A 18 6.41 7.62 -8.76
CA LEU A 18 5.29 7.80 -7.86
C LEU A 18 4.63 9.16 -8.10
N MET A 19 3.56 9.18 -8.89
CA MET A 19 2.79 10.41 -9.12
C MET A 19 1.85 10.63 -7.93
N ILE A 20 2.16 11.64 -7.11
CA ILE A 20 1.35 12.06 -5.96
C ILE A 20 0.40 13.17 -6.40
N THR A 21 -0.90 12.99 -6.20
CA THR A 21 -1.90 14.05 -6.42
C THR A 21 -2.82 14.13 -5.20
N GLY A 22 -2.62 15.13 -4.35
CA GLY A 22 -3.31 15.26 -3.06
C GLY A 22 -3.03 14.09 -2.12
N ASP A 23 -4.09 13.36 -1.75
CA ASP A 23 -4.03 12.18 -0.85
C ASP A 23 -3.95 10.85 -1.63
N THR A 24 -3.77 10.93 -2.95
CA THR A 24 -3.67 9.77 -3.83
C THR A 24 -2.25 9.55 -4.32
N LEU A 25 -1.86 8.28 -4.41
CA LEU A 25 -0.56 7.83 -4.87
C LEU A 25 -0.75 6.79 -5.98
N ASN A 26 -0.26 7.09 -7.18
CA ASN A 26 -0.25 6.12 -8.28
C ASN A 26 1.06 5.33 -8.28
N VAL A 27 0.94 4.00 -8.25
CA VAL A 27 2.08 3.07 -8.15
C VAL A 27 2.09 2.13 -9.36
N PRO A 28 3.11 2.20 -10.23
CA PRO A 28 3.25 1.25 -11.33
C PRO A 28 3.61 -0.15 -10.80
N VAL A 29 2.98 -1.17 -11.39
CA VAL A 29 3.19 -2.59 -11.02
C VAL A 29 4.33 -3.23 -11.81
N GLY A 30 4.67 -2.66 -12.98
CA GLY A 30 5.70 -3.20 -13.88
C GLY A 30 5.20 -4.29 -14.83
N ASP A 31 3.89 -4.54 -14.88
CA ASP A 31 3.22 -5.41 -15.85
C ASP A 31 2.17 -4.66 -16.69
N GLY A 32 2.31 -3.33 -16.78
CA GLY A 32 1.39 -2.44 -17.47
C GLY A 32 0.19 -1.99 -16.63
N ARG A 33 0.03 -2.52 -15.40
CA ARG A 33 -0.97 -2.03 -14.46
C ARG A 33 -0.44 -0.88 -13.59
N THR A 34 -1.35 -0.01 -13.17
CA THR A 34 -1.12 1.01 -12.15
C THR A 34 -2.13 0.82 -11.03
N LEU A 35 -1.66 0.87 -9.78
CA LEU A 35 -2.50 0.90 -8.59
C LEU A 35 -2.65 2.34 -8.14
N THR A 36 -3.88 2.77 -7.86
CA THR A 36 -4.13 4.03 -7.15
C THR A 36 -4.36 3.70 -5.68
N LEU A 37 -3.55 4.31 -4.83
CA LEU A 37 -3.67 4.19 -3.38
C LEU A 37 -4.16 5.50 -2.80
N THR A 38 -4.88 5.42 -1.69
CA THR A 38 -5.39 6.56 -0.93
C THR A 38 -5.25 6.27 0.55
N TYR A 39 -5.00 7.29 1.36
CA TYR A 39 -4.93 7.10 2.80
C TYR A 39 -6.29 6.61 3.33
N PRO A 40 -6.34 5.51 4.09
CA PRO A 40 -7.59 4.99 4.61
C PRO A 40 -8.20 5.94 5.65
N GLY A 41 -9.53 6.03 5.65
CA GLY A 41 -10.25 6.69 6.74
C GLY A 41 -10.11 5.93 8.07
N PRO A 42 -10.45 6.57 9.21
CA PRO A 42 -10.24 6.01 10.55
C PRO A 42 -10.99 4.70 10.82
N LEU A 43 -12.07 4.43 10.07
CA LEU A 43 -12.87 3.21 10.23
C LEU A 43 -12.47 2.09 9.27
N ALA A 44 -11.56 2.33 8.31
CA ALA A 44 -11.26 1.35 7.26
C ALA A 44 -10.71 0.03 7.83
N GLN A 45 -9.89 0.08 8.88
CA GLN A 45 -9.39 -1.12 9.55
C GLN A 45 -10.52 -1.85 10.29
N TYR A 46 -11.45 -1.13 10.92
CA TYR A 46 -12.62 -1.73 11.57
C TYR A 46 -13.50 -2.44 10.53
N ASP A 47 -13.81 -1.77 9.43
CA ASP A 47 -14.62 -2.32 8.34
C ASP A 47 -13.94 -3.55 7.71
N MET A 48 -12.62 -3.51 7.55
CA MET A 48 -11.84 -4.66 7.09
C MET A 48 -11.98 -5.86 8.05
N VAL A 49 -11.83 -5.63 9.37
CA VAL A 49 -11.97 -6.70 10.37
C VAL A 49 -13.39 -7.28 10.36
N GLN A 50 -14.42 -6.44 10.21
CA GLN A 50 -15.81 -6.90 10.05
C GLN A 50 -15.98 -7.77 8.80
N ALA A 51 -15.43 -7.34 7.66
CA ALA A 51 -15.47 -8.08 6.41
C ALA A 51 -14.74 -9.43 6.49
N MET A 52 -13.66 -9.53 7.28
CA MET A 52 -12.96 -10.80 7.52
C MET A 52 -13.82 -11.79 8.32
N GLY A 53 -14.62 -11.30 9.26
CA GLY A 53 -15.38 -12.12 10.21
C GLY A 53 -14.54 -12.57 11.41
N ALA A 54 -15.22 -12.91 12.51
CA ALA A 54 -14.60 -13.14 13.82
C ALA A 54 -13.49 -14.22 13.80
N GLU A 55 -13.72 -15.35 13.14
CA GLU A 55 -12.77 -16.47 13.09
C GLU A 55 -11.47 -16.08 12.35
N ALA A 56 -11.59 -15.41 11.20
CA ALA A 56 -10.43 -14.98 10.44
C ALA A 56 -9.69 -13.82 11.13
N ALA A 57 -10.43 -12.95 11.82
CA ALA A 57 -9.88 -11.81 12.55
C ALA A 57 -9.08 -12.23 13.80
N ASP A 58 -9.37 -13.38 14.39
CA ASP A 58 -8.61 -13.92 15.54
C ASP A 58 -7.16 -14.29 15.15
N ASN A 59 -6.90 -14.49 13.85
CA ASN A 59 -5.56 -14.69 13.34
C ASN A 59 -4.88 -13.35 13.01
N ALA A 60 -4.10 -12.82 13.95
CA ALA A 60 -3.35 -11.58 13.78
C ALA A 60 -2.43 -11.55 12.54
N ARG A 61 -1.88 -12.70 12.14
CA ARG A 61 -1.06 -12.79 10.92
C ARG A 61 -1.91 -12.60 9.67
N LEU A 62 -3.12 -13.15 9.66
CA LEU A 62 -4.07 -12.98 8.55
C LEU A 62 -4.53 -11.53 8.44
N VAL A 63 -4.86 -10.90 9.57
CA VAL A 63 -5.24 -9.48 9.62
C VAL A 63 -4.12 -8.60 9.06
N ARG A 64 -2.87 -8.80 9.51
CA ARG A 64 -1.70 -8.06 8.99
C ARG A 64 -1.48 -8.25 7.49
N MET A 65 -1.80 -9.43 6.96
CA MET A 65 -1.66 -9.72 5.53
C MET A 65 -2.67 -8.93 4.67
N TYR A 66 -3.89 -8.71 5.17
CA TYR A 66 -4.93 -7.98 4.46
C TYR A 66 -4.91 -6.48 4.70
N LEU A 67 -4.26 -6.01 5.77
CA LEU A 67 -4.20 -4.61 6.15
C LEU A 67 -3.81 -3.66 5.00
N PRO A 68 -2.80 -3.96 4.15
CA PRO A 68 -2.44 -3.07 3.05
C PRO A 68 -3.57 -2.84 2.03
N LEU A 69 -4.55 -3.75 1.91
CA LEU A 69 -5.64 -3.62 0.94
C LEU A 69 -6.53 -2.41 1.20
N ILE A 70 -6.61 -1.91 2.44
CA ILE A 70 -7.46 -0.75 2.77
C ILE A 70 -6.97 0.55 2.11
N TYR A 71 -5.73 0.57 1.63
CA TYR A 71 -5.17 1.70 0.91
C TYR A 71 -5.53 1.68 -0.58
N LEU A 72 -5.94 0.54 -1.14
CA LEU A 72 -6.13 0.40 -2.58
C LEU A 72 -7.50 0.95 -3.01
N SER A 73 -7.50 1.99 -3.86
CA SER A 73 -8.73 2.65 -4.33
C SER A 73 -9.05 2.42 -5.81
N ALA A 74 -8.05 2.13 -6.66
CA ALA A 74 -8.28 1.78 -8.06
C ALA A 74 -7.19 0.86 -8.66
N ILE A 75 -7.53 0.16 -9.74
CA ILE A 75 -6.59 -0.56 -10.61
C ILE A 75 -6.84 -0.09 -12.04
N ASN A 76 -5.83 0.49 -12.71
CA ASN A 76 -5.97 1.04 -14.08
C ASN A 76 -7.17 2.00 -14.20
N ASP A 77 -7.28 2.95 -13.27
CA ASP A 77 -8.39 3.93 -13.17
C ASP A 77 -9.78 3.33 -12.88
N GLU A 78 -9.92 2.00 -12.83
CA GLU A 78 -11.13 1.32 -12.37
C GLU A 78 -11.22 1.39 -10.85
N ARG A 79 -12.13 2.23 -10.35
CA ARG A 79 -12.37 2.36 -8.91
C ARG A 79 -12.85 1.05 -8.30
N LEU A 80 -12.25 0.69 -7.18
CA LEU A 80 -12.66 -0.45 -6.38
C LEU A 80 -13.67 -0.02 -5.32
N SER A 81 -14.66 -0.86 -5.09
CA SER A 81 -15.50 -0.74 -3.88
C SER A 81 -14.77 -1.39 -2.70
N PRO A 82 -14.97 -0.89 -1.46
CA PRO A 82 -14.47 -1.56 -0.26
C PRO A 82 -14.93 -3.02 -0.21
N CYS A 83 -14.03 -3.92 0.17
CA CYS A 83 -14.38 -5.33 0.37
C CYS A 83 -15.25 -5.47 1.61
N THR A 84 -16.41 -6.11 1.47
CA THR A 84 -17.37 -6.39 2.54
C THR A 84 -17.30 -7.81 3.05
N THR A 85 -16.54 -8.68 2.37
CA THR A 85 -16.35 -10.09 2.76
C THR A 85 -14.89 -10.54 2.59
N LEU A 86 -14.50 -11.55 3.36
CA LEU A 86 -13.20 -12.23 3.21
C LEU A 86 -13.01 -12.81 1.81
N ARG A 87 -14.11 -13.25 1.16
CA ARG A 87 -14.07 -13.80 -0.20
C ARG A 87 -13.65 -12.74 -1.21
N GLU A 88 -14.18 -11.52 -1.09
CA GLU A 88 -13.80 -10.38 -1.94
C GLU A 88 -12.33 -10.00 -1.73
N MET A 89 -11.88 -9.96 -0.47
CA MET A 89 -10.47 -9.70 -0.16
C MET A 89 -9.55 -10.75 -0.79
N ARG A 90 -9.91 -12.03 -0.71
CA ARG A 90 -9.16 -13.12 -1.37
C ARG A 90 -9.15 -12.95 -2.89
N GLY A 91 -10.29 -12.64 -3.49
CA GLY A 91 -10.39 -12.36 -4.92
C GLY A 91 -9.50 -11.20 -5.34
N LEU A 92 -9.45 -10.14 -4.54
CA LEU A 92 -8.59 -8.98 -4.78
C LEU A 92 -7.10 -9.34 -4.67
N VAL A 93 -6.69 -10.09 -3.66
CA VAL A 93 -5.31 -10.61 -3.53
C VAL A 93 -4.94 -11.45 -4.76
N THR A 94 -5.82 -12.33 -5.21
CA THR A 94 -5.61 -13.12 -6.43
C THR A 94 -5.51 -12.24 -7.67
N ARG A 95 -6.37 -11.22 -7.83
CA ARG A 95 -6.35 -10.25 -8.94
C ARG A 95 -5.04 -9.46 -8.97
N LEU A 96 -4.52 -9.05 -7.81
CA LEU A 96 -3.25 -8.32 -7.71
C LEU A 96 -2.06 -9.22 -8.07
N GLY A 97 -2.08 -10.46 -7.59
CA GLY A 97 -0.96 -11.37 -7.73
C GLY A 97 0.31 -10.84 -7.06
N HIS A 98 1.43 -11.54 -7.24
CA HIS A 98 2.68 -11.22 -6.53
C HIS A 98 3.19 -9.80 -6.81
N LYS A 99 3.23 -9.39 -8.09
CA LYS A 99 3.71 -8.06 -8.49
C LYS A 99 2.82 -6.94 -7.95
N GLY A 100 1.50 -7.12 -8.00
CA GLY A 100 0.53 -6.14 -7.49
C GLY A 100 0.64 -5.98 -5.98
N LEU A 101 0.78 -7.08 -5.23
CA LEU A 101 0.97 -7.01 -3.77
C LEU A 101 2.30 -6.34 -3.41
N ALA A 102 3.37 -6.61 -4.17
CA ALA A 102 4.65 -5.93 -3.97
C ALA A 102 4.55 -4.42 -4.24
N ALA A 103 3.83 -4.02 -5.31
CA ALA A 103 3.58 -2.61 -5.62
C ALA A 103 2.73 -1.93 -4.53
N LEU A 104 1.68 -2.60 -4.06
CA LEU A 104 0.84 -2.11 -2.96
C LEU A 104 1.69 -1.84 -1.70
N GLN A 105 2.53 -2.81 -1.31
CA GLN A 105 3.38 -2.64 -0.12
C GLN A 105 4.39 -1.48 -0.28
N ARG A 106 4.98 -1.31 -1.48
CA ARG A 106 5.85 -0.15 -1.77
C ARG A 106 5.10 1.16 -1.60
N GLY A 107 3.87 1.22 -2.09
CA GLY A 107 3.02 2.41 -1.97
C GLY A 107 2.63 2.74 -0.54
N VAL A 108 2.25 1.74 0.27
CA VAL A 108 1.98 1.93 1.70
C VAL A 108 3.20 2.48 2.43
N ASN A 109 4.39 1.89 2.20
CA ASN A 109 5.62 2.38 2.82
C ASN A 109 5.97 3.82 2.39
N ALA A 110 5.53 4.26 1.20
CA ALA A 110 5.73 5.63 0.75
C ALA A 110 4.83 6.63 1.51
N PHE A 111 3.61 6.22 1.89
CA PHE A 111 2.76 7.03 2.77
C PHE A 111 3.39 7.20 4.17
N ASP A 112 3.85 6.12 4.79
CA ASP A 112 4.44 6.18 6.14
C ASP A 112 5.66 7.13 6.20
N ARG A 113 6.49 7.12 5.15
CA ARG A 113 7.67 8.00 5.04
C ARG A 113 7.29 9.47 4.81
N ARG A 114 6.19 9.73 4.10
CA ARG A 114 5.68 11.10 3.90
C ARG A 114 5.23 11.68 5.25
N ASP A 115 4.45 10.91 6.01
CA ASP A 115 3.95 11.34 7.32
C ASP A 115 5.12 11.65 8.28
N GLU A 116 6.15 10.80 8.29
CA GLU A 116 7.36 11.04 9.09
C GLU A 116 8.08 12.34 8.70
N LYS A 117 8.27 12.58 7.40
CA LYS A 117 8.92 13.80 6.91
C LYS A 117 8.14 15.05 7.27
N ASP A 118 6.81 15.03 7.08
CA ASP A 118 5.94 16.18 7.34
C ASP A 118 5.94 16.55 8.84
N LEU A 119 6.06 15.56 9.74
CA LEU A 119 6.21 15.78 11.18
C LEU A 119 7.57 16.37 11.55
N VAL A 120 8.66 15.86 10.95
CA VAL A 120 10.03 16.36 11.19
C VAL A 120 10.19 17.81 10.73
N ASP A 121 9.58 18.19 9.61
CA ASP A 121 9.64 19.55 9.08
C ASP A 121 8.81 20.55 9.91
N GLN A 122 7.73 20.08 10.56
CA GLN A 122 6.95 20.88 11.50
C GLN A 122 7.68 21.10 12.84
N ALA A 123 8.41 20.10 13.35
CA ALA A 123 9.14 20.20 14.61
C ALA A 123 10.38 21.12 14.54
N LYS A 124 10.82 21.49 13.34
CA LYS A 124 11.96 22.40 13.11
C LYS A 124 11.55 23.87 12.94
N LYS A 125 10.25 24.18 12.93
CA LYS A 125 9.71 25.55 12.90
C LYS A 125 9.38 26.02 14.30
#